data_AF-A0AAE3N2B8-F1
#
_entry.id   AF-A0AAE3N2B8-F1
#
_cell.length_a   1.000
_cell.length_b   1.000
_cell.length_c   1.000
_cell.angle_alpha   90.00
_cell.angle_beta   90.00
_cell.angle_gamma   90.00
#
_symmetry.space_group_name_H-M   'P 1'
#
loop_
_entity.id
_entity.type
_entity.pdbx_description
1 polymer ?
#
loop_
_entity_poly.entity_id
_entity_poly.type
_entity_poly.pdbx_seq_one_letter_code
_entity_poly.pdbx_strand_id
1 'polypeptide(L)' 'MLPAAILLLIAGFPDLQPQPPAGWMPVAARSCKQVESCEEAVELWCGGYRRADGDGDGIPCENVCRSLEQVEEIRRRIGC' A
#
# COMPACT_ATOMS: atom_id res chain seq x y z
N MET A 1 -37.48 -26.06 32.64
CA MET A 1 -36.26 -26.86 32.41
C MET A 1 -35.87 -26.68 30.94
N LEU A 2 -35.11 -25.64 30.64
CA LEU A 2 -34.57 -25.34 29.31
C LEU A 2 -33.12 -25.83 29.28
N PRO A 3 -32.66 -26.54 28.24
CA PRO A 3 -31.30 -27.08 28.21
C PRO A 3 -30.26 -25.95 28.11
N ALA A 4 -29.23 -26.03 28.95
CA ALA A 4 -28.13 -25.07 29.08
C ALA A 4 -27.14 -25.06 27.89
N ALA A 5 -27.61 -25.33 26.66
CA ALA A 5 -26.76 -25.42 25.48
C ALA A 5 -26.81 -24.16 24.58
N ILE A 6 -27.62 -23.16 24.90
CA ILE A 6 -27.74 -21.89 24.12
C ILE A 6 -26.78 -20.82 24.67
N LEU A 7 -25.54 -21.21 24.99
CA LEU A 7 -24.51 -20.26 25.44
C LEU A 7 -23.15 -20.56 24.80
N LEU A 8 -23.12 -20.72 23.48
CA LEU A 8 -21.87 -20.91 22.75
C LEU A 8 -21.93 -20.43 21.29
N LEU A 9 -22.47 -19.22 21.07
CA LEU A 9 -22.47 -18.59 19.73
C LEU A 9 -21.89 -17.16 19.66
N ILE A 10 -21.29 -16.61 20.74
CA ILE A 10 -20.76 -15.23 20.71
C ILE A 10 -19.35 -15.05 21.30
N ALA A 11 -18.51 -16.09 21.34
CA ALA A 11 -17.11 -15.95 21.75
C ALA A 11 -16.19 -16.78 20.86
N GLY A 12 -15.85 -16.29 19.66
CA GLY A 12 -15.01 -17.09 18.77
C GLY A 12 -14.39 -16.50 17.49
N PHE A 13 -14.53 -15.21 17.16
CA PHE A 13 -13.77 -14.65 16.03
C PHE A 13 -13.24 -13.24 16.34
N PRO A 14 -12.23 -13.10 17.22
CA PRO A 14 -11.52 -11.83 17.37
C PRO A 14 -10.59 -11.48 16.19
N ASP A 15 -10.57 -12.25 15.10
CA ASP A 15 -9.65 -12.02 13.98
C ASP A 15 -10.33 -12.29 12.63
N LEU A 16 -11.26 -11.41 12.25
CA LEU A 16 -11.54 -11.17 10.83
C LEU A 16 -10.77 -9.91 10.40
N GLN A 17 -9.50 -9.81 10.80
CA GLN A 17 -8.60 -8.88 10.13
C GLN A 17 -8.29 -9.50 8.76
N PRO A 18 -8.44 -8.76 7.65
CA PRO A 18 -7.99 -9.25 6.36
C PRO A 18 -6.49 -9.53 6.49
N GLN A 19 -6.12 -10.81 6.47
CA GLN A 19 -4.72 -11.22 6.47
C GLN A 19 -4.08 -10.59 5.23
N PRO A 20 -3.10 -9.68 5.37
CA PRO A 20 -2.39 -9.20 4.20
C PRO A 20 -1.76 -10.41 3.50
N PRO A 21 -1.72 -10.44 2.15
CA PRO A 21 -1.13 -11.56 1.42
C PRO A 21 0.26 -11.89 1.97
N ALA A 22 0.56 -13.19 2.10
CA ALA A 22 1.86 -13.68 2.53
C ALA A 22 2.94 -13.14 1.57
N GLY A 23 3.60 -12.06 1.97
CA GLY A 23 4.43 -11.24 1.09
C GLY A 23 4.42 -9.73 1.43
N TRP A 24 3.54 -9.27 2.32
CA TRP A 24 3.56 -7.90 2.80
C TRP A 24 4.70 -7.68 3.81
N MET A 25 5.92 -7.49 3.31
CA MET A 25 6.92 -6.80 4.11
C MET A 25 6.40 -5.37 4.32
N PRO A 26 6.32 -4.84 5.56
CA PRO A 26 6.14 -3.41 5.71
C PRO A 26 7.28 -2.77 4.92
N VAL A 27 6.95 -2.06 3.83
CA VAL A 27 7.93 -1.28 3.08
C VAL A 27 8.57 -0.41 4.14
N ALA A 28 9.80 -0.74 4.55
CA ALA A 28 10.47 -0.11 5.67
C ALA A 28 10.56 1.38 5.35
N ALA A 29 9.63 2.17 5.90
CA ALA A 29 9.18 3.48 5.41
C ALA A 29 10.09 4.06 4.34
N ARG A 30 10.03 3.51 3.11
CA ARG A 30 10.94 3.96 2.06
C ARG A 30 10.50 5.36 1.72
N SER A 31 11.46 6.27 1.76
CA SER A 31 11.26 7.66 1.41
C SER A 31 11.83 7.90 0.02
N CYS A 32 11.46 9.02 -0.59
CA CYS A 32 12.00 9.44 -1.89
C CYS A 32 13.54 9.52 -1.95
N LYS A 33 14.24 9.46 -0.81
CA LYS A 33 15.71 9.43 -0.74
C LYS A 33 16.32 8.04 -0.86
N GLN A 34 15.49 6.99 -0.79
CA GLN A 34 15.90 5.58 -0.79
C GLN A 34 15.52 4.85 -2.07
N VAL A 35 14.80 5.52 -2.97
CA VAL A 35 14.49 5.04 -4.32
C VAL A 35 15.54 5.61 -5.28
N GLU A 36 16.02 4.78 -6.20
CA GLU A 36 17.06 5.15 -7.16
C GLU A 36 16.48 5.36 -8.57
N SER A 37 15.24 4.92 -8.79
CA SER A 37 14.56 5.03 -10.07
C SER A 37 13.13 5.54 -9.96
N CYS A 38 12.61 6.14 -11.04
CA CYS A 38 11.22 6.58 -11.10
C CYS A 38 10.26 5.37 -10.99
N GLU A 39 10.67 4.19 -11.44
CA GLU A 39 9.87 2.97 -11.31
C GLU A 39 9.64 2.62 -9.84
N GLU A 40 10.71 2.54 -9.05
CA GLU A 40 10.61 2.30 -7.59
C GLU A 40 9.82 3.41 -6.87
N ALA A 41 9.91 4.66 -7.33
CA ALA A 41 9.13 5.76 -6.76
C ALA A 41 7.62 5.59 -7.03
N VAL A 42 7.24 5.14 -8.22
CA VAL A 42 5.85 4.84 -8.55
C VAL A 42 5.35 3.63 -7.78
N GLU A 43 6.14 2.56 -7.66
CA GLU A 43 5.80 1.41 -6.82
C GLU A 43 5.60 1.81 -5.36
N LEU A 44 6.47 2.66 -4.83
CA LEU A 44 6.37 3.20 -3.48
C LEU A 44 5.09 4.02 -3.29
N TRP A 45 4.75 4.86 -4.27
CA TRP A 45 3.53 5.66 -4.24
C TRP A 45 2.28 4.79 -4.31
N CYS A 46 2.26 3.83 -5.23
CA CYS A 46 1.17 2.86 -5.38
C CYS A 46 1.04 1.93 -4.18
N GLY A 47 2.14 1.66 -3.45
CA GLY A 47 2.14 0.97 -2.15
C GLY A 47 1.51 1.76 -0.99
N GLY A 48 1.04 2.99 -1.25
CA GLY A 48 0.30 3.81 -0.28
C GLY A 48 1.12 4.91 0.40
N TYR A 49 2.38 5.14 -0.02
CA TYR A 49 3.17 6.25 0.49
C TYR A 49 2.72 7.58 -0.12
N ARG A 50 1.65 8.16 0.43
CA ARG A 50 1.05 9.41 -0.08
C ARG A 50 2.04 10.59 -0.14
N ARG A 51 3.06 10.60 0.71
CA ARG A 51 4.07 11.65 0.74
C ARG A 51 5.12 11.51 -0.39
N ALA A 52 4.97 10.53 -1.29
CA ALA A 52 5.71 10.47 -2.53
C ALA A 52 5.42 11.70 -3.41
N ASP A 53 4.14 12.07 -3.49
CA ASP A 53 3.62 13.26 -4.17
C ASP A 53 3.10 14.22 -3.08
N GLY A 54 4.00 15.07 -2.59
CA GLY A 54 3.74 15.91 -1.42
C GLY A 54 2.97 17.19 -1.74
N ASP A 55 3.06 17.63 -2.97
CA ASP A 55 2.50 18.86 -3.53
C ASP A 55 1.27 18.61 -4.42
N GLY A 56 1.00 17.35 -4.77
CA GLY A 56 -0.25 16.93 -5.41
C GLY A 56 -0.28 17.21 -6.91
N ASP A 57 0.88 17.32 -7.54
CA ASP A 57 1.01 17.58 -8.97
C ASP A 57 0.94 16.28 -9.79
N GLY A 58 1.00 15.13 -9.12
CA GLY A 58 0.96 13.78 -9.68
C GLY A 58 2.33 13.20 -10.03
N ILE A 59 3.43 13.85 -9.65
CA ILE A 59 4.80 13.38 -9.87
C ILE A 59 5.40 12.89 -8.53
N PRO A 60 5.45 11.56 -8.28
CA PRO A 60 6.05 11.05 -7.07
C PRO A 60 7.58 11.21 -7.10
N CYS A 61 8.15 11.67 -6.00
CA CYS A 61 9.58 11.73 -5.77
C CYS A 61 10.36 12.35 -6.96
N GLU A 62 10.22 13.66 -7.16
CA GLU A 62 10.84 14.42 -8.27
C GLU A 62 12.36 14.30 -8.39
N ASN A 63 13.04 13.77 -7.37
CA ASN A 63 14.46 13.43 -7.45
C ASN A 63 14.76 12.39 -8.54
N VAL A 64 13.79 11.51 -8.84
CA VAL A 64 13.93 10.39 -9.79
C VAL A 64 12.91 10.46 -10.93
N CYS A 65 11.68 10.92 -10.68
CA CYS A 65 10.67 11.15 -11.72
C CYS A 65 10.75 12.59 -12.23
N ARG A 66 10.68 12.79 -13.55
CA ARG A 66 10.87 14.13 -14.16
C ARG A 66 9.64 14.71 -14.85
N SER A 67 8.61 13.89 -15.08
CA SER A 67 7.39 14.33 -15.75
C SER A 67 6.21 13.42 -15.43
N LEU A 68 5.00 13.99 -15.52
CA LEU A 68 3.75 13.24 -15.43
C LEU A 68 3.64 12.14 -16.49
N GLU A 69 4.08 12.42 -17.72
CA GLU A 69 4.04 11.45 -18.82
C GLU A 69 4.85 10.18 -18.48
N GLN A 70 6.03 10.36 -17.89
CA GLN A 70 6.87 9.24 -17.43
C GLN A 70 6.16 8.43 -16.34
N VAL A 71 5.55 9.11 -15.38
CA VAL A 71 4.84 8.48 -14.26
C VAL A 71 3.63 7.70 -14.75
N GLU A 72 2.83 8.27 -15.65
CA GLU A 72 1.66 7.61 -16.24
C GLU A 72 2.06 6.39 -17.08
N GLU A 73 3.15 6.46 -17.83
CA GLU A 73 3.68 5.31 -18.57
C GLU A 73 4.03 4.15 -17.62
N ILE A 74 4.75 4.46 -16.54
CA ILE A 74 5.16 3.47 -15.54
C ILE A 74 3.94 2.89 -14.82
N ARG A 75 2.99 3.74 -14.42
CA ARG A 75 1.71 3.32 -13.81
C ARG A 75 0.95 2.34 -14.70
N ARG A 76 0.81 2.66 -15.99
CA ARG A 76 0.19 1.77 -16.99
C ARG A 76 0.93 0.44 -17.11
N ARG A 77 2.26 0.44 -16.99
CA ARG A 77 3.10 -0.77 -17.06
C ARG A 77 2.95 -1.66 -15.83
N ILE A 78 2.90 -1.06 -14.64
CA ILE A 78 2.84 -1.77 -13.35
C ILE A 78 1.41 -2.17 -12.98
N GLY A 79 0.39 -1.46 -13.48
CA GLY A 79 -1.01 -1.75 -13.20
C GLY A 79 -1.53 -1.10 -11.91
N CYS A 80 -1.03 0.09 -11.60
CA CYS A 80 -1.62 1.03 -10.65
C CYS A 80 -1.88 2.39 -11.36
#